data_AF-A0A533XDN3-F1
#
_entry.id   AF-A0A533XDN3-F1
#
_cell.length_a   1.000
_cell.length_b   1.000
_cell.length_c   1.000
_cell.angle_alpha   90.00
_cell.angle_beta   90.00
_cell.angle_gamma   90.00
#
_symmetry.space_group_name_H-M   'P 1'
#
loop_
_entity.id
_entity.type
_entity.pdbx_description
1 polymer ?
#
loop_
_entity_poly.entity_id
_entity_poly.type
_entity_poly.pdbx_seq_one_letter_code
_entity_poly.pdbx_strand_id
1 'polypeptide(L)'
;MNDRAKKDTINNTAGNIAPRLAAIEASYRKLRPEWNGVIPTEVFIDEASRIVNKSKSSDVTLRVMGGVGIALHCLNERSFAQKLGRLVEGKQEYTDLDFAGRLKQRDRLVDFFTGQLGYTKRRTTLSTSVSQRQIYYHPDGYFTVDVMMDKLLIANHPIDFRARLEIDPLSITPADLLLEKIQMWVSFSEKDLKDCLLLIKAHKVSDEGEDADMINSKYIAELLSENWGFYYTATTNLKKIASIVESLGAR
;
A
#
# COMPACT_ATOMS: atom_id res chain seq x y z
N MET A 1 -17.35 -57.81 -28.87
CA MET A 1 -18.39 -56.96 -28.24
C MET A 1 -17.85 -56.51 -26.89
N ASN A 2 -16.88 -55.59 -26.91
CA ASN A 2 -16.99 -54.14 -26.68
C ASN A 2 -17.23 -53.74 -25.22
N ASP A 3 -16.19 -53.97 -24.40
CA ASP A 3 -16.08 -53.51 -23.01
C ASP A 3 -15.16 -52.28 -22.86
N ARG A 4 -15.08 -51.46 -23.93
CA ARG A 4 -14.20 -50.27 -24.02
C ARG A 4 -14.94 -48.92 -24.06
N ALA A 5 -16.26 -48.88 -23.92
CA ALA A 5 -17.04 -47.66 -24.15
C ALA A 5 -17.56 -46.94 -22.89
N LYS A 6 -17.03 -47.22 -21.68
CA LYS A 6 -17.51 -46.57 -20.43
C LYS A 6 -16.44 -45.93 -19.55
N LYS A 7 -15.19 -45.77 -20.02
CA LYS A 7 -14.12 -45.11 -19.23
C LYS A 7 -13.72 -43.70 -19.70
N ASP A 8 -14.29 -43.20 -20.79
CA ASP A 8 -13.81 -41.96 -21.42
C ASP A 8 -14.63 -40.70 -21.11
N THR A 9 -15.53 -40.72 -20.11
CA THR A 9 -16.41 -39.56 -19.84
C THR A 9 -16.17 -38.82 -18.52
N ILE A 10 -15.13 -39.17 -17.73
CA ILE A 10 -14.91 -38.55 -16.41
C ILE A 10 -13.64 -37.69 -16.33
N ASN A 11 -12.76 -37.70 -17.33
CA ASN A 11 -11.45 -37.04 -17.23
C ASN A 11 -11.27 -35.76 -18.07
N ASN A 12 -12.34 -35.02 -18.42
CA ASN A 12 -12.21 -33.84 -19.29
C ASN A 12 -12.61 -32.48 -18.69
N THR A 13 -12.65 -32.33 -17.36
CA THR A 13 -12.95 -31.03 -16.72
C THR A 13 -11.87 -30.52 -15.77
N ALA A 14 -10.79 -31.27 -15.52
CA ALA A 14 -9.70 -30.83 -14.64
C ALA A 14 -8.46 -30.28 -15.40
N GLY A 15 -8.48 -30.27 -16.73
CA GLY A 15 -7.32 -30.00 -17.56
C GLY A 15 -7.33 -28.66 -18.28
N ASN A 16 -7.73 -27.54 -17.66
CA ASN A 16 -7.55 -26.24 -18.34
C ASN A 16 -7.51 -24.96 -17.49
N ILE A 17 -7.30 -25.04 -16.17
CA ILE A 17 -7.24 -23.83 -15.32
C ILE A 17 -5.79 -23.46 -14.99
N ALA A 18 -4.92 -24.46 -14.82
CA ALA A 18 -3.52 -24.25 -14.47
C ALA A 18 -2.68 -23.49 -15.53
N PRO A 19 -2.82 -23.73 -16.85
CA PRO A 19 -2.06 -22.98 -17.85
C PRO A 19 -2.51 -21.51 -17.95
N ARG A 20 -3.78 -21.24 -17.63
CA ARG A 20 -4.39 -19.91 -17.69
C ARG A 20 -3.96 -19.01 -16.53
N LEU A 21 -3.65 -19.60 -15.38
CA LEU A 21 -3.11 -18.88 -14.21
C LEU A 21 -1.62 -18.55 -14.35
N ALA A 22 -0.83 -19.44 -14.97
CA ALA A 22 0.60 -19.22 -15.19
C ALA A 22 0.91 -18.21 -16.31
N ALA A 23 0.03 -18.09 -17.32
CA ALA A 23 0.18 -17.11 -18.40
C ALA A 23 -0.10 -15.64 -17.98
N ILE A 24 -0.63 -15.42 -16.77
CA ILE A 24 -0.94 -14.09 -16.23
C ILE A 24 0.29 -13.47 -15.54
N GLU A 25 1.34 -14.23 -15.23
CA GLU A 25 2.43 -13.77 -14.37
C GLU A 25 3.43 -12.76 -15.00
N ALA A 26 3.30 -12.33 -16.27
CA ALA A 26 4.18 -11.26 -16.78
C ALA A 26 3.72 -10.37 -17.96
N SER A 27 2.61 -10.63 -18.68
CA SER A 27 2.41 -9.96 -20.00
C SER A 27 1.02 -9.43 -20.33
N TYR A 28 0.03 -9.57 -19.44
CA TYR A 28 -1.31 -9.03 -19.70
C TYR A 28 -1.48 -7.67 -19.02
N ARG A 29 -1.20 -6.59 -19.75
CA ARG A 29 -1.60 -5.23 -19.37
C ARG A 29 -2.49 -4.65 -20.45
N LYS A 30 -3.79 -4.51 -20.17
CA LYS A 30 -4.75 -3.90 -21.10
C LYS A 30 -4.78 -2.38 -20.93
N LEU A 31 -3.58 -1.76 -20.95
CA LEU A 31 -3.43 -0.32 -20.77
C LEU A 31 -4.15 0.41 -21.89
N ARG A 32 -4.75 1.55 -21.54
CA ARG A 32 -5.41 2.37 -22.53
C ARG A 32 -4.34 3.04 -23.42
N PRO A 33 -4.51 3.10 -24.75
CA PRO A 33 -3.52 3.69 -25.65
C PRO A 33 -3.14 5.13 -25.28
N GLU A 34 -4.11 5.93 -24.81
CA GLU A 34 -3.91 7.32 -24.40
C GLU A 34 -2.95 7.52 -23.22
N TRP A 35 -2.66 6.45 -22.47
CA TRP A 35 -1.75 6.49 -21.33
C TRP A 35 -0.29 6.36 -21.75
N ASN A 36 0.01 6.04 -23.02
CA ASN A 36 1.38 5.90 -23.53
C ASN A 36 2.28 4.99 -22.66
N GLY A 37 1.68 3.98 -22.03
CA GLY A 37 2.38 3.06 -21.12
C GLY A 37 2.55 3.54 -19.67
N VAL A 38 2.07 4.74 -19.33
CA VAL A 38 2.14 5.34 -17.98
C VAL A 38 0.72 5.52 -17.44
N ILE A 39 0.38 4.84 -16.35
CA ILE A 39 -0.94 4.93 -15.74
C ILE A 39 -1.05 6.27 -15.00
N PRO A 40 -2.05 7.12 -15.28
CA PRO A 40 -2.21 8.40 -14.60
C PRO A 40 -2.39 8.25 -13.09
N THR A 41 -1.88 9.21 -12.33
CA THR A 41 -1.98 9.27 -10.86
C THR A 41 -3.41 9.23 -10.36
N GLU A 42 -4.31 9.90 -11.07
CA GLU A 42 -5.75 9.92 -10.79
C GLU A 42 -6.35 8.51 -10.77
N VAL A 43 -5.88 7.60 -11.63
CA VAL A 43 -6.37 6.22 -11.67
C VAL A 43 -6.06 5.48 -10.36
N PHE A 44 -4.89 5.72 -9.76
CA PHE A 44 -4.53 5.13 -8.47
C PHE A 44 -5.35 5.73 -7.33
N ILE A 45 -5.47 7.06 -7.29
CA ILE A 45 -6.21 7.79 -6.26
C ILE A 45 -7.69 7.41 -6.28
N ASP A 46 -8.30 7.40 -7.48
CA ASP A 46 -9.71 7.07 -7.69
C ASP A 46 -9.98 5.61 -7.34
N GLU A 47 -9.12 4.68 -7.78
CA GLU A 47 -9.30 3.27 -7.45
C GLU A 47 -9.11 3.00 -5.95
N ALA A 48 -8.11 3.60 -5.31
CA ALA A 48 -7.89 3.48 -3.88
C ALA A 48 -9.12 3.95 -3.08
N SER A 49 -9.65 5.11 -3.45
CA SER A 49 -10.86 5.67 -2.84
C SER A 49 -12.09 4.81 -3.11
N ARG A 50 -12.23 4.28 -4.33
CA ARG A 50 -13.33 3.38 -4.70
C ARG A 50 -13.28 2.08 -3.90
N ILE A 51 -12.10 1.49 -3.69
CA ILE A 51 -11.93 0.26 -2.90
C ILE A 51 -12.36 0.50 -1.45
N VAL A 52 -11.85 1.54 -0.78
CA VAL A 52 -12.22 1.82 0.62
C VAL A 52 -13.70 2.14 0.75
N ASN A 53 -14.28 2.91 -0.17
CA ASN A 53 -15.69 3.24 -0.09
C ASN A 53 -16.59 2.01 -0.32
N LYS A 54 -16.22 1.10 -1.22
CA LYS A 54 -16.95 -0.17 -1.39
C LYS A 54 -16.76 -1.13 -0.22
N SER A 55 -15.60 -1.12 0.44
CA SER A 55 -15.33 -2.04 1.55
C SER A 55 -16.22 -1.77 2.77
N LYS A 56 -16.64 -0.51 2.96
CA LYS A 56 -17.62 -0.10 3.99
C LYS A 56 -18.93 -0.90 3.90
N SER A 57 -19.48 -1.06 2.70
CA SER A 57 -20.73 -1.79 2.47
C SER A 57 -20.58 -3.32 2.59
N SER A 58 -19.35 -3.82 2.53
CA SER A 58 -19.04 -5.25 2.62
C SER A 58 -18.51 -5.66 4.00
N ASP A 59 -18.53 -4.73 4.96
CA ASP A 59 -18.04 -4.87 6.33
C ASP A 59 -16.61 -5.48 6.37
N VAL A 60 -15.77 -4.90 5.50
CA VAL A 60 -14.33 -5.10 5.41
C VAL A 60 -13.65 -3.76 5.71
N THR A 61 -12.84 -3.73 6.76
CA THR A 61 -12.11 -2.53 7.15
C THR A 61 -10.81 -2.46 6.35
N LEU A 62 -10.71 -1.44 5.48
CA LEU A 62 -9.51 -1.12 4.72
C LEU A 62 -9.19 0.37 4.83
N ARG A 63 -7.90 0.68 4.88
CA ARG A 63 -7.35 2.04 4.82
C ARG A 63 -6.19 2.08 3.86
N VAL A 64 -6.17 3.07 2.98
CA VAL A 64 -5.04 3.28 2.05
C VAL A 64 -3.79 3.60 2.86
N MET A 65 -2.64 3.08 2.45
CA MET A 65 -1.34 3.43 3.00
C MET A 65 -0.31 3.64 1.89
N GLY A 66 0.98 3.71 2.23
CA GLY A 66 2.03 3.84 1.23
C GLY A 66 1.98 5.17 0.48
N GLY A 67 2.49 5.16 -0.75
CA GLY A 67 2.60 6.38 -1.56
C GLY A 67 1.25 7.03 -1.85
N VAL A 68 0.24 6.23 -2.17
CA VAL A 68 -1.10 6.75 -2.51
C VAL A 68 -1.81 7.27 -1.27
N GLY A 69 -1.59 6.67 -0.09
CA GLY A 69 -2.09 7.21 1.18
C GLY A 69 -1.55 8.62 1.45
N ILE A 70 -0.25 8.83 1.21
CA ILE A 70 0.37 10.16 1.33
C ILE A 70 -0.22 11.14 0.32
N ALA A 71 -0.43 10.72 -0.93
CA ALA A 71 -1.04 11.56 -1.96
C ALA A 71 -2.45 12.05 -1.58
N LEU A 72 -3.26 11.17 -0.97
CA LEU A 72 -4.61 11.50 -0.48
C LEU A 72 -4.59 12.55 0.63
N HIS A 73 -3.62 12.47 1.53
CA HIS A 73 -3.41 13.42 2.61
C HIS A 73 -2.85 14.77 2.12
N CYS A 74 -2.08 14.75 1.04
CA CYS A 74 -1.33 15.91 0.56
C CYS A 74 -1.94 16.56 -0.70
N LEU A 75 -3.24 16.36 -0.96
CA LEU A 75 -3.92 16.91 -2.15
C LEU A 75 -3.78 18.43 -2.28
N ASN A 76 -3.79 19.16 -1.14
CA ASN A 76 -3.63 20.62 -1.11
C ASN A 76 -2.18 21.06 -1.40
N GLU A 77 -1.20 20.17 -1.26
CA GLU A 77 0.23 20.42 -1.49
C GLU A 77 0.71 19.83 -2.82
N ARG A 78 -0.21 19.58 -3.77
CA ARG A 78 0.10 18.95 -5.07
C ARG A 78 1.17 19.69 -5.87
N SER A 79 1.20 21.02 -5.80
CA SER A 79 2.24 21.82 -6.48
C SER A 79 3.63 21.57 -5.90
N PHE A 80 3.75 21.32 -4.60
CA PHE A 80 4.99 20.96 -3.94
C PHE A 80 5.38 19.52 -4.28
N ALA A 81 4.43 18.59 -4.25
CA ALA A 81 4.65 17.20 -4.66
C ALA A 81 5.19 17.09 -6.11
N GLN A 82 4.64 17.88 -7.04
CA GLN A 82 5.11 17.95 -8.42
C GLN A 82 6.55 18.49 -8.52
N LYS A 83 6.90 19.52 -7.75
CA LYS A 83 8.27 20.08 -7.71
C LYS A 83 9.27 19.11 -7.10
N LEU A 84 8.86 18.31 -6.12
CA LEU A 84 9.68 17.23 -5.59
C LEU A 84 9.97 16.16 -6.66
N GLY A 85 9.15 16.04 -7.71
CA GLY A 85 9.42 15.12 -8.82
C GLY A 85 9.44 13.67 -8.35
N ARG A 86 8.39 13.25 -7.65
CA ARG A 86 8.24 11.89 -7.13
C ARG A 86 7.92 10.92 -8.29
N LEU A 87 8.93 10.33 -8.92
CA LEU A 87 8.74 9.37 -10.02
C LEU A 87 9.46 8.05 -9.71
N VAL A 88 8.80 6.94 -10.01
CA VAL A 88 9.37 5.59 -10.08
C VAL A 88 9.93 5.40 -11.50
N GLU A 89 11.22 5.02 -11.58
CA GLU A 89 11.96 4.83 -12.84
C GLU A 89 11.88 6.03 -13.82
N GLY A 90 11.63 7.23 -13.30
CA GLY A 90 11.56 8.47 -14.08
C GLY A 90 10.31 8.61 -14.96
N LYS A 91 9.31 7.75 -14.84
CA LYS A 91 8.10 7.78 -15.70
C LYS A 91 6.77 7.68 -14.95
N GLN A 92 6.71 6.85 -13.91
CA GLN A 92 5.44 6.44 -13.28
C GLN A 92 5.40 6.91 -11.81
N GLU A 93 4.36 7.60 -11.36
CA GLU A 93 4.31 8.09 -9.96
C GLU A 93 4.04 6.97 -8.94
N TYR A 94 3.13 6.04 -9.27
CA TYR A 94 2.74 4.91 -8.42
C TYR A 94 2.72 3.60 -9.20
N THR A 95 3.06 2.50 -8.55
CA THR A 95 3.14 1.16 -9.16
C THR A 95 2.09 0.19 -8.62
N ASP A 96 1.64 0.44 -7.40
CA ASP A 96 0.82 -0.44 -6.58
C ASP A 96 -0.13 0.39 -5.70
N LEU A 97 -1.08 -0.30 -5.09
CA LEU A 97 -1.96 0.23 -4.06
C LEU A 97 -1.75 -0.57 -2.77
N ASP A 98 -1.31 0.09 -1.72
CA ASP A 98 -1.13 -0.52 -0.41
C ASP A 98 -2.32 -0.19 0.50
N PHE A 99 -2.78 -1.18 1.27
CA PHE A 99 -3.82 -1.02 2.27
C PHE A 99 -3.46 -1.69 3.59
N ALA A 100 -3.85 -1.05 4.69
CA ALA A 100 -3.96 -1.69 5.98
C ALA A 100 -5.38 -2.28 6.14
N GLY A 101 -5.48 -3.50 6.67
CA GLY A 101 -6.74 -4.18 6.92
C GLY A 101 -6.73 -5.01 8.21
N ARG A 102 -7.82 -5.72 8.51
CA ARG A 102 -7.92 -6.56 9.72
C ARG A 102 -7.66 -8.03 9.40
N LEU A 103 -6.80 -8.70 10.17
CA LEU A 103 -6.50 -10.13 9.99
C LEU A 103 -7.75 -11.01 10.20
N LYS A 104 -8.61 -10.64 11.15
CA LYS A 104 -9.88 -11.34 11.41
C LYS A 104 -10.84 -11.34 10.21
N GLN A 105 -10.68 -10.41 9.27
CA GLN A 105 -11.50 -10.29 8.06
C GLN A 105 -10.84 -10.91 6.82
N ARG A 106 -9.72 -11.66 6.98
CA ARG A 106 -8.90 -12.15 5.86
C ARG A 106 -9.65 -12.97 4.80
N ASP A 107 -10.70 -13.71 5.19
CA ASP A 107 -11.45 -14.58 4.28
C ASP A 107 -12.50 -13.75 3.52
N ARG A 108 -13.18 -12.84 4.23
CA ARG A 108 -14.08 -11.84 3.64
C ARG A 108 -13.35 -10.88 2.70
N LEU A 109 -12.08 -10.59 2.99
CA LEU A 109 -11.21 -9.81 2.12
C LEU A 109 -11.04 -10.48 0.75
N VAL A 110 -10.89 -11.81 0.73
CA VAL A 110 -10.84 -12.59 -0.51
C VAL A 110 -12.15 -12.43 -1.27
N ASP A 111 -13.28 -12.68 -0.62
CA ASP A 111 -14.60 -12.59 -1.27
C ASP A 111 -14.89 -11.18 -1.79
N PHE A 112 -14.45 -10.15 -1.06
CA PHE A 112 -14.56 -8.76 -1.47
C PHE A 112 -13.76 -8.49 -2.76
N PHE A 113 -12.46 -8.77 -2.76
CA PHE A 113 -11.61 -8.48 -3.91
C PHE A 113 -11.95 -9.36 -5.12
N THR A 114 -12.12 -10.66 -4.93
CA THR A 114 -12.34 -11.59 -6.05
C THR A 114 -13.80 -11.61 -6.49
N GLY A 115 -14.74 -11.67 -5.55
CA GLY A 115 -16.16 -11.81 -5.83
C GLY A 115 -16.83 -10.51 -6.25
N GLN A 116 -16.47 -9.37 -5.63
CA GLN A 116 -17.16 -8.09 -5.88
C GLN A 116 -16.38 -7.16 -6.79
N LEU A 117 -15.05 -7.16 -6.69
CA LEU A 117 -14.19 -6.24 -7.46
C LEU A 117 -13.58 -6.89 -8.70
N GLY A 118 -13.66 -8.21 -8.84
CA GLY A 118 -13.10 -8.94 -9.99
C GLY A 118 -11.58 -9.03 -10.01
N TYR A 119 -10.91 -8.75 -8.89
CA TYR A 119 -9.47 -8.90 -8.76
C TYR A 119 -9.09 -10.38 -8.66
N THR A 120 -7.87 -10.72 -9.04
CA THR A 120 -7.35 -12.08 -8.88
C THR A 120 -6.41 -12.15 -7.70
N LYS A 121 -6.70 -13.00 -6.71
CA LYS A 121 -5.79 -13.22 -5.58
C LYS A 121 -4.53 -13.94 -6.05
N ARG A 122 -3.36 -13.37 -5.73
CA ARG A 122 -2.07 -14.04 -5.92
C ARG A 122 -1.97 -15.23 -4.98
N ARG A 123 -1.39 -16.32 -5.45
CA ARG A 123 -1.09 -17.50 -4.61
C ARG A 123 -0.26 -17.08 -3.40
N THR A 124 -0.70 -17.49 -2.22
CA THR A 124 0.02 -17.24 -0.97
C THR A 124 1.39 -17.92 -1.01
N THR A 125 2.44 -17.14 -0.77
CA THR A 125 3.81 -17.60 -0.58
C THR A 125 4.17 -17.58 0.91
N LEU A 126 5.29 -18.23 1.28
CA LEU A 126 5.80 -18.18 2.66
C LEU A 126 6.01 -16.72 3.13
N SER A 127 6.60 -15.88 2.28
CA SER A 127 6.82 -14.45 2.56
C SER A 127 5.51 -13.72 2.88
N THR A 128 4.46 -13.89 2.05
CA THR A 128 3.15 -13.24 2.29
C THR A 128 2.43 -13.81 3.51
N SER A 129 2.62 -15.10 3.82
CA SER A 129 2.01 -15.72 5.00
C SER A 129 2.62 -15.18 6.29
N VAL A 130 3.96 -15.16 6.38
CA VAL A 130 4.70 -14.65 7.55
C VAL A 130 4.45 -13.17 7.78
N SER A 131 4.38 -12.38 6.70
CA SER A 131 4.12 -10.95 6.78
C SER A 131 2.64 -10.58 6.92
N GLN A 132 1.74 -11.56 7.03
CA GLN A 132 0.29 -11.34 7.10
C GLN A 132 -0.21 -10.43 5.97
N ARG A 133 0.27 -10.68 4.75
CA ARG A 133 -0.03 -9.89 3.55
C ARG A 133 -0.84 -10.71 2.56
N GLN A 134 -1.79 -10.07 1.90
CA GLN A 134 -2.46 -10.60 0.71
C GLN A 134 -2.19 -9.70 -0.47
N ILE A 135 -2.07 -10.28 -1.66
CA ILE A 135 -1.74 -9.57 -2.90
C ILE A 135 -2.81 -9.91 -3.93
N TYR A 136 -3.29 -8.90 -4.64
CA TYR A 136 -4.35 -9.01 -5.63
C TYR A 136 -3.93 -8.33 -6.93
N TYR A 137 -4.21 -8.97 -8.06
CA TYR A 137 -3.95 -8.43 -9.39
C TYR A 137 -5.18 -7.71 -9.91
N HIS A 138 -5.01 -6.46 -10.38
CA HIS A 138 -6.05 -5.72 -11.06
C HIS A 138 -6.54 -6.50 -12.31
N PRO A 139 -7.86 -6.55 -12.61
CA PRO A 139 -8.40 -7.33 -13.72
C PRO A 139 -7.79 -6.99 -15.09
N ASP A 140 -7.52 -5.70 -15.34
CA ASP A 140 -6.87 -5.24 -16.58
C ASP A 140 -5.32 -5.19 -16.50
N GLY A 141 -4.73 -5.66 -15.40
CA GLY A 141 -3.27 -5.69 -15.22
C GLY A 141 -2.61 -4.34 -15.00
N TYR A 142 -3.33 -3.35 -14.46
CA TYR A 142 -2.81 -2.00 -14.24
C TYR A 142 -1.78 -1.95 -13.12
N PHE A 143 -2.11 -2.52 -11.97
CA PHE A 143 -1.28 -2.54 -10.78
C PHE A 143 -1.64 -3.72 -9.89
N THR A 144 -0.86 -3.91 -8.84
CA THR A 144 -1.18 -4.83 -7.75
C THR A 144 -1.76 -4.08 -6.56
N VAL A 145 -2.66 -4.75 -5.84
CA VAL A 145 -3.16 -4.32 -4.54
C VAL A 145 -2.54 -5.19 -3.47
N ASP A 146 -1.88 -4.57 -2.51
CA ASP A 146 -1.30 -5.19 -1.34
C ASP A 146 -2.12 -4.84 -0.11
N VAL A 147 -2.46 -5.86 0.68
CA VAL A 147 -3.19 -5.67 1.94
C VAL A 147 -2.37 -6.25 3.09
N MET A 148 -1.87 -5.37 3.95
CA MET A 148 -1.16 -5.66 5.19
C MET A 148 -2.19 -5.79 6.31
N MET A 149 -2.29 -6.98 6.90
CA MET A 149 -3.31 -7.26 7.90
C MET A 149 -2.78 -7.04 9.31
N ASP A 150 -3.48 -6.21 10.09
CA ASP A 150 -3.20 -5.78 11.46
C ASP A 150 -1.89 -5.02 11.68
N LYS A 151 -0.78 -5.46 11.08
CA LYS A 151 0.56 -4.92 11.29
C LYS A 151 1.34 -4.78 9.99
N LEU A 152 2.22 -3.78 9.94
CA LEU A 152 3.25 -3.68 8.91
C LEU A 152 4.48 -4.51 9.31
N LEU A 153 4.59 -5.75 8.82
CA LEU A 153 5.68 -6.67 9.19
C LEU A 153 6.83 -6.72 8.17
N ILE A 154 6.66 -6.08 7.02
CA ILE A 154 7.69 -6.05 5.95
C ILE A 154 8.68 -4.90 6.10
N ALA A 155 8.43 -3.97 7.01
CA ALA A 155 9.32 -2.87 7.32
C ALA A 155 10.38 -3.29 8.36
N ASN A 156 11.36 -2.42 8.60
CA ASN A 156 12.43 -2.70 9.56
C ASN A 156 11.92 -2.91 10.99
N HIS A 157 10.88 -2.16 11.36
CA HIS A 157 10.23 -2.23 12.66
C HIS A 157 8.72 -2.40 12.46
N PRO A 158 8.08 -3.33 13.20
CA PRO A 158 6.66 -3.56 13.05
C PRO A 158 5.85 -2.34 13.51
N ILE A 159 4.89 -1.91 12.71
CA ILE A 159 3.86 -0.94 13.12
C ILE A 159 2.54 -1.67 13.32
N ASP A 160 1.83 -1.39 14.41
CA ASP A 160 0.52 -1.98 14.72
C ASP A 160 -0.61 -1.01 14.42
N PHE A 161 -1.48 -1.35 13.47
CA PHE A 161 -2.59 -0.51 13.08
C PHE A 161 -3.89 -0.84 13.81
N ARG A 162 -3.94 -1.90 14.64
CA ARG A 162 -5.21 -2.44 15.17
C ARG A 162 -6.02 -1.43 15.99
N ALA A 163 -5.36 -0.56 16.74
CA ALA A 163 -6.02 0.47 17.55
C ALA A 163 -6.30 1.77 16.76
N ARG A 164 -5.71 1.91 15.56
CA ARG A 164 -5.62 3.19 14.84
C ARG A 164 -6.29 3.19 13.48
N LEU A 165 -6.62 2.01 12.95
CA LEU A 165 -7.17 1.82 11.60
C LEU A 165 -8.51 2.56 11.38
N GLU A 166 -9.19 3.01 12.43
CA GLU A 166 -10.49 3.66 12.35
C GLU A 166 -10.44 5.18 12.55
N ILE A 167 -9.26 5.76 12.85
CA ILE A 167 -9.09 7.20 13.08
C ILE A 167 -9.39 7.99 11.80
N ASP A 168 -8.72 7.63 10.71
CA ASP A 168 -8.96 8.23 9.40
C ASP A 168 -9.94 7.34 8.61
N PRO A 169 -10.93 7.90 7.88
CA PRO A 169 -11.95 7.13 7.16
C PRO A 169 -11.51 6.56 5.80
N LEU A 170 -10.38 7.03 5.25
CA LEU A 170 -9.89 6.72 3.90
C LEU A 170 -8.48 6.11 3.92
N SER A 171 -7.54 6.71 4.65
CA SER A 171 -6.15 6.30 4.76
C SER A 171 -5.79 5.92 6.21
N ILE A 172 -4.54 5.53 6.48
CA ILE A 172 -4.00 5.51 7.84
C ILE A 172 -3.57 6.94 8.22
N THR A 173 -3.32 7.19 9.50
CA THR A 173 -3.01 8.55 9.96
C THR A 173 -1.69 9.08 9.38
N PRO A 174 -1.50 10.41 9.23
CA PRO A 174 -0.23 11.00 8.81
C PRO A 174 0.95 10.58 9.68
N ALA A 175 0.72 10.38 10.98
CA ALA A 175 1.74 9.84 11.90
C ALA A 175 2.16 8.41 11.52
N ASP A 176 1.20 7.52 11.21
CA ASP A 176 1.49 6.15 10.79
C ASP A 176 2.17 6.11 9.41
N LEU A 177 1.79 6.96 8.47
CA LEU A 177 2.45 7.11 7.16
C LEU A 177 3.90 7.61 7.32
N LEU A 178 4.13 8.58 8.21
CA LEU A 178 5.48 9.07 8.49
C LEU A 178 6.35 7.96 9.09
N LEU A 179 5.82 7.21 10.07
CA LEU A 179 6.49 6.07 10.67
C LEU A 179 6.80 4.97 9.65
N GLU A 180 5.90 4.73 8.69
CA GLU A 180 6.11 3.80 7.58
C GLU A 180 7.33 4.20 6.73
N LYS A 181 7.43 5.48 6.36
CA LYS A 181 8.49 5.98 5.46
C LYS A 181 9.83 6.20 6.15
N ILE A 182 9.81 6.77 7.36
CA ILE A 182 11.05 7.18 8.05
C ILE A 182 11.93 5.98 8.43
N GLN A 183 11.36 4.79 8.56
CA GLN A 183 12.08 3.61 9.03
C GLN A 183 12.77 2.79 7.94
N MET A 184 12.57 3.10 6.66
CA MET A 184 13.15 2.35 5.54
C MET A 184 14.66 2.65 5.44
N TRP A 185 15.53 1.75 5.95
CA TRP A 185 16.97 2.00 6.15
C TRP A 185 17.88 1.45 5.03
N VAL A 186 17.62 0.23 4.53
CA VAL A 186 18.43 -0.37 3.45
C VAL A 186 18.17 0.34 2.10
N SER A 187 17.05 1.05 2.02
CA SER A 187 16.59 1.81 0.86
C SER A 187 15.93 3.09 1.33
N PHE A 188 16.61 3.93 2.12
CA PHE A 188 16.13 5.31 2.30
C PHE A 188 16.24 5.98 0.94
N SER A 189 15.21 5.78 0.15
CA SER A 189 15.18 6.10 -1.25
C SER A 189 14.87 7.57 -1.38
N GLU A 190 15.20 8.13 -2.54
CA GLU A 190 14.74 9.46 -2.90
C GLU A 190 13.21 9.58 -2.78
N LYS A 191 12.47 8.49 -2.98
CA LYS A 191 11.00 8.44 -2.79
C LYS A 191 10.62 8.62 -1.32
N ASP A 192 11.22 7.86 -0.41
CA ASP A 192 10.88 7.92 1.02
C ASP A 192 11.27 9.26 1.65
N LEU A 193 12.38 9.87 1.19
CA LEU A 193 12.76 11.23 1.55
C LEU A 193 11.69 12.24 1.12
N LYS A 194 11.28 12.21 -0.16
CA LYS A 194 10.26 13.10 -0.71
C LYS A 194 8.91 12.92 0.00
N ASP A 195 8.54 11.68 0.29
CA ASP A 195 7.32 11.32 1.00
C ASP A 195 7.33 11.89 2.44
N CYS A 196 8.45 11.76 3.17
CA CYS A 196 8.60 12.37 4.50
C CYS A 196 8.52 13.90 4.45
N LEU A 197 9.22 14.54 3.49
CA LEU A 197 9.20 15.99 3.32
C LEU A 197 7.79 16.51 3.00
N LEU A 198 7.07 15.80 2.13
CA LEU A 198 5.70 16.16 1.75
C LEU A 198 4.75 16.07 2.95
N LEU A 199 4.79 14.97 3.72
CA LEU A 199 3.98 14.82 4.94
C LEU A 199 4.27 15.90 5.98
N ILE A 200 5.55 16.16 6.27
CA ILE A 200 5.97 17.17 7.26
C ILE A 200 5.57 18.58 6.79
N LYS A 201 5.55 18.83 5.48
CA LYS A 201 5.12 20.10 4.91
C LYS A 201 3.60 20.27 4.97
N ALA A 202 2.84 19.20 4.72
CA ALA A 202 1.39 19.23 4.59
C ALA A 202 0.65 19.26 5.94
N HIS A 203 1.18 18.60 6.97
CA HIS A 203 0.47 18.44 8.24
C HIS A 203 1.19 19.12 9.40
N LYS A 204 0.39 19.64 10.34
CA LYS A 204 0.90 20.16 11.61
C LYS A 204 1.35 19.00 12.51
N VAL A 205 2.47 19.20 13.19
CA VAL A 205 2.93 18.33 14.29
C VAL A 205 2.29 18.81 15.59
N SER A 206 1.62 17.90 16.31
CA SER A 206 0.89 18.21 17.54
C SER A 206 0.94 17.04 18.53
N ASP A 207 0.92 17.33 19.83
CA ASP A 207 0.76 16.37 20.91
C ASP A 207 -0.66 16.40 21.53
N GLU A 208 -1.52 17.28 21.02
CA GLU A 208 -2.90 17.47 21.48
C GLU A 208 -3.87 16.55 20.71
N GLY A 209 -4.24 15.43 21.34
CA GLY A 209 -5.29 14.54 20.85
C GLY A 209 -4.87 13.62 19.70
N GLU A 210 -5.86 13.03 19.04
CA GLU A 210 -5.70 12.14 17.89
C GLU A 210 -6.69 12.58 16.80
N ASP A 211 -6.17 13.04 15.66
CA ASP A 211 -6.96 13.49 14.51
C ASP A 211 -6.37 12.86 13.23
N ALA A 212 -7.25 12.64 12.24
CA ALA A 212 -6.90 12.16 10.93
C ALA A 212 -5.99 13.13 10.15
N ASP A 213 -6.00 14.44 10.44
CA ASP A 213 -5.23 15.45 9.70
C ASP A 213 -4.06 16.07 10.50
N MET A 214 -3.41 15.29 11.36
CA MET A 214 -2.21 15.74 12.09
C MET A 214 -1.14 14.67 12.24
N ILE A 215 0.11 15.11 12.43
CA ILE A 215 1.20 14.22 12.87
C ILE A 215 1.22 14.24 14.40
N ASN A 216 0.65 13.19 15.02
CA ASN A 216 0.64 13.00 16.47
C ASN A 216 2.05 12.67 16.99
N SER A 217 2.74 13.68 17.54
CA SER A 217 4.10 13.55 18.06
C SER A 217 4.16 12.74 19.36
N LYS A 218 3.10 12.79 20.18
CA LYS A 218 3.01 12.03 21.43
C LYS A 218 2.97 10.53 21.15
N TYR A 219 2.10 10.10 20.23
CA TYR A 219 2.03 8.70 19.80
C TYR A 219 3.37 8.22 19.23
N ILE A 220 4.01 9.01 18.36
CA ILE A 220 5.33 8.68 17.82
C ILE A 220 6.36 8.52 18.94
N ALA A 221 6.40 9.45 19.90
CA ALA A 221 7.34 9.40 21.02
C ALA A 221 7.13 8.16 21.91
N GLU A 222 5.87 7.84 22.24
CA GLU A 222 5.50 6.65 23.00
C GLU A 222 5.96 5.37 22.28
N LEU A 223 5.60 5.21 21.01
CA LEU A 223 5.97 4.05 20.20
C LEU A 223 7.49 3.87 20.07
N LEU A 224 8.22 4.97 19.86
CA LEU A 224 9.68 4.93 19.76
C LEU A 224 10.36 4.66 21.11
N SER A 225 9.76 5.11 22.23
CA SER A 225 10.32 4.88 23.57
C SER A 225 10.31 3.41 23.97
N GLU A 226 9.37 2.63 23.45
CA GLU A 226 9.23 1.19 23.71
C GLU A 226 10.17 0.34 22.83
N ASN A 227 10.74 0.92 21.76
CA ASN A 227 11.61 0.22 20.82
C ASN A 227 12.84 1.07 20.48
N TRP A 228 13.94 0.81 21.20
CA TRP A 228 15.22 1.48 20.97
C TRP A 228 15.72 1.39 19.52
N GLY A 229 15.53 0.25 18.85
CA GLY A 229 15.96 0.06 17.46
C GLY A 229 15.17 0.94 16.49
N PHE A 230 13.86 1.07 16.72
CA PHE A 230 13.01 1.97 15.94
C PHE A 230 13.38 3.42 16.22
N TYR A 231 13.49 3.81 17.49
CA TYR A 231 13.97 5.14 17.90
C TYR A 231 15.27 5.51 17.19
N TYR A 232 16.28 4.64 17.22
CA TYR A 232 17.57 4.89 16.60
C TYR A 232 17.42 5.11 15.09
N THR A 233 16.64 4.26 14.42
CA THR A 233 16.42 4.34 12.96
C THR A 233 15.70 5.63 12.59
N ALA A 234 14.57 5.92 13.23
CA ALA A 234 13.73 7.08 12.95
C ALA A 234 14.49 8.39 13.20
N THR A 235 15.13 8.52 14.37
CA THR A 235 15.88 9.74 14.71
C THR A 235 17.12 9.94 13.84
N THR A 236 17.82 8.87 13.46
CA THR A 236 18.96 8.95 12.53
C THR A 236 18.50 9.46 11.16
N ASN A 237 17.39 8.96 10.65
CA ASN A 237 16.86 9.39 9.35
C ASN A 237 16.29 10.81 9.42
N LEU A 238 15.59 11.20 10.49
CA LEU A 238 15.15 12.58 10.69
C LEU A 238 16.33 13.58 10.70
N LYS A 239 17.44 13.25 11.37
CA LYS A 239 18.66 14.08 11.36
C LYS A 239 19.25 14.23 9.95
N LYS A 240 19.23 13.16 9.14
CA LYS A 240 19.66 13.23 7.73
C LYS A 240 18.75 14.15 6.92
N ILE A 241 17.43 14.03 7.08
CA ILE A 241 16.47 14.91 6.40
C ILE A 241 16.74 16.37 6.77
N ALA A 242 16.90 16.67 8.06
CA ALA A 242 17.20 18.02 8.54
C ALA A 242 18.49 18.57 7.90
N SER A 243 19.57 17.78 7.90
CA SER A 243 20.85 18.18 7.29
C SER A 243 20.73 18.44 5.78
N ILE A 244 19.95 17.63 5.04
CA ILE A 244 19.69 17.85 3.62
C ILE A 244 18.95 19.18 3.42
N VAL A 245 17.88 19.43 4.18
CA VAL A 245 17.09 20.66 4.07
C VAL A 245 17.92 21.90 4.41
N GLU A 246 18.72 21.86 5.48
CA GLU A 246 19.65 22.94 5.84
C GLU A 246 20.65 23.24 4.71
N SER A 247 21.20 22.20 4.09
CA SER A 247 22.15 22.34 2.97
C SER A 247 21.53 22.95 1.71
N LEU A 248 20.22 22.78 1.52
CA LEU A 248 19.47 23.36 0.40
C LEU A 248 19.09 24.82 0.68
N GLY A 249 18.76 25.16 1.93
CA GLY A 249 18.43 26.54 2.34
C GLY A 249 19.63 27.46 2.50
N ALA A 250 20.85 26.90 2.63
CA ALA A 250 22.10 27.64 2.64
C ALA A 250 22.62 28.02 1.24
N ARG A 251 21.89 27.68 0.16
CA ARG A 251 22.17 28.04 -1.23
C ARG A 251 21.16 29.05 -1.73
#